data_AF-A0A1V5S4S8-F1
#
_entry.id   AF-A0A1V5S4S8-F1
#
_cell.length_a   1.000
_cell.length_b   1.000
_cell.length_c   1.000
_cell.angle_alpha   90.00
_cell.angle_beta   90.00
_cell.angle_gamma   90.00
#
_symmetry.space_group_name_H-M   'P 1'
#
loop_
_entity.id
_entity.type
_entity.pdbx_description
1 polymer ?
#
loop_
_entity_poly.entity_id
_entity_poly.type
_entity_poly.pdbx_seq_one_letter_code
_entity_poly.pdbx_strand_id
1 'polypeptide(L)'
;MKAIIQKQREERDYLLSLNYMPRKTKYNVDELLQSKQIKLITGPRRVGKSTLGLLMLKNKNFAYLNFDDANLLEHWDENIVNETLKSVYPNYEYLLLDEIQNLDNWDLWVSKLYRNGVNMFITGSNAKLLSSEMATVLTGRYIQIELLPFGLKEALEWEGIDGDMNRDDCRKRASEALKRIKEGGKDEN
;
A
#
# COMPACT_ATOMS: atom_id res chain seq x y z
N MET A 1 -5.67 12.19 -18.77
CA MET A 1 -5.75 12.11 -17.29
C MET A 1 -7.02 11.42 -16.77
N LYS A 2 -8.24 11.93 -17.01
CA LYS A 2 -9.48 11.34 -16.46
C LYS A 2 -9.64 9.83 -16.70
N ALA A 3 -9.44 9.37 -17.94
CA ALA A 3 -9.51 7.95 -18.27
C ALA A 3 -8.47 7.10 -17.51
N ILE A 4 -7.26 7.63 -17.30
CA ILE A 4 -6.18 6.95 -16.56
C ILE A 4 -6.60 6.73 -15.10
N ILE A 5 -7.03 7.80 -14.44
CA ILE A 5 -7.45 7.73 -13.02
C ILE A 5 -8.72 6.88 -12.86
N GLN A 6 -9.64 6.91 -13.82
CA GLN A 6 -10.82 6.02 -13.83
C GLN A 6 -10.42 4.54 -13.95
N LYS A 7 -9.49 4.21 -14.84
CA LYS A 7 -8.96 2.86 -14.96
C LYS A 7 -8.29 2.38 -13.67
N GLN A 8 -7.48 3.24 -13.03
CA GLN A 8 -6.88 2.92 -11.74
C GLN A 8 -7.92 2.75 -10.62
N ARG A 9 -9.03 3.51 -10.67
CA ARG A 9 -10.16 3.33 -9.76
C ARG A 9 -10.81 1.96 -9.94
N GLU A 10 -11.05 1.54 -11.18
CA GLU A 10 -11.62 0.23 -11.49
C GLU A 10 -10.70 -0.90 -11.01
N GLU A 11 -9.38 -0.76 -11.24
CA GLU A 11 -8.37 -1.69 -10.74
C GLU A 11 -8.38 -1.78 -9.21
N ARG A 12 -8.42 -0.64 -8.52
CA ARG A 12 -8.54 -0.59 -7.05
C ARG A 12 -9.79 -1.32 -6.55
N ASP A 13 -10.94 -1.06 -7.18
CA ASP A 13 -12.21 -1.67 -6.79
C ASP A 13 -12.18 -3.19 -7.02
N TYR A 14 -11.57 -3.64 -8.12
CA TYR A 14 -11.30 -5.04 -8.37
C TYR A 14 -10.38 -5.65 -7.29
N LEU A 15 -9.25 -5.02 -6.98
CA LEU A 15 -8.32 -5.49 -5.95
C LEU A 15 -9.04 -5.62 -4.59
N LEU A 16 -9.83 -4.64 -4.18
CA LEU A 16 -10.59 -4.68 -2.92
C LEU A 16 -11.62 -5.81 -2.83
N SER A 17 -12.09 -6.31 -3.98
CA SER A 17 -13.02 -7.43 -4.07
C SER A 17 -12.35 -8.80 -3.84
N LEU A 18 -11.04 -8.87 -3.98
CA LEU A 18 -10.28 -10.10 -3.78
C LEU A 18 -10.18 -10.46 -2.29
N ASN A 19 -10.05 -11.76 -2.03
CA ASN A 19 -9.77 -12.28 -0.70
C ASN A 19 -8.26 -12.20 -0.46
N TYR A 20 -7.87 -11.40 0.54
CA TYR A 20 -6.49 -11.28 0.96
C TYR A 20 -6.30 -11.91 2.32
N MET A 21 -5.15 -12.54 2.50
CA MET A 21 -4.68 -12.94 3.82
C MET A 21 -4.49 -11.69 4.70
N PRO A 22 -5.15 -11.60 5.86
CA PRO A 22 -4.93 -10.50 6.80
C PRO A 22 -3.47 -10.51 7.29
N ARG A 23 -2.81 -9.34 7.26
CA ARG A 23 -1.48 -9.17 7.88
C ARG A 23 -1.65 -8.88 9.36
N LYS A 24 -0.86 -9.54 10.21
CA LYS A 24 -0.77 -9.16 11.62
C LYS A 24 0.09 -7.91 11.74
N THR A 25 -0.56 -6.77 11.91
CA THR A 25 0.10 -5.50 12.20
C THR A 25 0.08 -5.22 13.70
N LYS A 26 1.19 -4.69 14.24
CA LYS A 26 1.24 -4.18 15.62
C LYS A 26 0.50 -2.85 15.79
N TYR A 27 0.15 -2.19 14.68
CA TYR A 27 -0.49 -0.89 14.68
C TYR A 27 -2.01 -1.04 14.69
N ASN A 28 -2.68 -0.28 15.55
CA ASN A 28 -4.13 -0.13 15.52
C ASN A 28 -4.52 0.76 14.32
N VAL A 29 -5.29 0.19 13.40
CA VAL A 29 -5.70 0.87 12.16
C VAL A 29 -6.55 2.10 12.46
N ASP A 30 -7.44 2.04 13.46
CA ASP A 30 -8.30 3.18 13.80
C ASP A 30 -7.50 4.35 14.37
N GLU A 31 -6.49 4.09 15.20
CA GLU A 31 -5.58 5.11 15.72
C GLU A 31 -4.75 5.75 14.59
N LEU A 32 -4.27 4.92 13.65
CA LEU A 32 -3.59 5.43 12.46
C LEU A 32 -4.51 6.36 11.68
N LEU A 33 -5.73 5.93 11.36
CA LEU A 33 -6.69 6.70 10.58
C LEU A 33 -7.05 8.06 11.22
N GLN A 34 -7.08 8.14 12.56
CA GLN A 34 -7.30 9.39 13.30
C GLN A 34 -6.10 10.34 13.26
N SER A 35 -4.87 9.81 13.17
CA SER A 35 -3.67 10.63 13.05
C SER A 35 -3.64 11.39 11.71
N LYS A 36 -3.18 12.64 11.73
CA LYS A 36 -2.90 13.43 10.51
C LYS A 36 -1.54 13.12 9.89
N GLN A 37 -0.69 12.38 10.59
CA GLN A 37 0.60 11.98 10.04
C GLN A 37 0.40 11.07 8.83
N ILE A 38 1.31 11.17 7.87
CA ILE A 38 1.37 10.33 6.68
C ILE A 38 1.67 8.89 7.10
N LYS A 39 0.91 7.92 6.59
CA LYS A 39 1.17 6.50 6.87
C LYS A 39 2.11 6.00 5.79
N LEU A 40 3.38 5.93 6.13
CA LEU A 40 4.43 5.53 5.20
C LEU A 40 4.64 4.01 5.32
N ILE A 41 4.12 3.26 4.34
CA ILE A 41 4.23 1.80 4.26
C ILE A 41 5.47 1.44 3.45
N THR A 42 6.50 0.95 4.13
CA THR A 42 7.79 0.58 3.52
C THR A 42 8.03 -0.92 3.60
N GLY A 43 8.78 -1.46 2.66
CA GLY A 43 9.23 -2.85 2.74
C GLY A 43 9.76 -3.38 1.41
N PRO A 44 10.28 -4.61 1.37
CA PRO A 44 10.77 -5.22 0.14
C PRO A 44 9.69 -5.33 -0.95
N ARG A 45 10.10 -5.56 -2.20
CA ARG A 45 9.17 -5.87 -3.29
C ARG A 45 8.38 -7.16 -2.98
N ARG A 46 7.12 -7.20 -3.41
CA ARG A 46 6.21 -8.37 -3.30
C ARG A 46 5.82 -8.78 -1.88
N VAL A 47 5.88 -7.88 -0.90
CA VAL A 47 5.41 -8.14 0.48
C VAL A 47 3.96 -7.71 0.74
N GLY A 48 3.26 -7.15 -0.27
CA GLY A 48 1.85 -6.76 -0.14
C GLY A 48 1.61 -5.36 0.44
N LYS A 49 2.50 -4.40 0.18
CA LYS A 49 2.40 -3.01 0.71
C LYS A 49 1.13 -2.31 0.22
N SER A 50 0.90 -2.35 -1.08
CA SER A 50 -0.30 -1.83 -1.76
C SER A 50 -1.55 -2.45 -1.18
N THR A 51 -1.56 -3.79 -1.08
CA THR A 51 -2.64 -4.56 -0.46
C THR A 51 -2.92 -4.13 0.98
N LEU A 52 -1.87 -3.92 1.79
CA LEU A 52 -2.04 -3.44 3.17
C LEU A 52 -2.74 -2.08 3.21
N GLY A 53 -2.30 -1.12 2.38
CA GLY A 53 -2.92 0.21 2.29
C GLY A 53 -4.39 0.13 1.84
N LEU A 54 -4.68 -0.68 0.82
CA LEU A 54 -6.04 -0.91 0.34
C LEU A 54 -6.94 -1.51 1.44
N LEU A 55 -6.45 -2.52 2.16
CA LEU A 55 -7.20 -3.16 3.23
C LEU A 55 -7.45 -2.23 4.42
N MET A 56 -6.46 -1.39 4.79
CA MET A 56 -6.63 -0.37 5.84
C MET A 56 -7.73 0.65 5.48
N LEU A 57 -7.98 0.87 4.18
CA LEU A 57 -8.94 1.85 3.67
C LEU A 57 -10.22 1.24 3.09
N LYS A 58 -10.41 -0.10 3.14
CA LYS A 58 -11.49 -0.83 2.44
C LYS A 58 -12.91 -0.28 2.71
N ASN A 59 -13.15 0.26 3.91
CA ASN A 59 -14.44 0.80 4.33
C ASN A 59 -14.43 2.34 4.48
N LYS A 60 -13.49 3.02 3.83
CA LYS A 60 -13.32 4.48 3.87
C LYS A 60 -13.52 5.08 2.48
N ASN A 61 -13.86 6.36 2.41
CA ASN A 61 -13.84 7.08 1.15
C ASN A 61 -12.41 7.52 0.83
N PHE A 62 -11.76 6.88 -0.13
CA PHE A 62 -10.39 7.22 -0.48
C PHE A 62 -10.17 7.31 -1.99
N ALA A 63 -9.20 8.12 -2.39
CA ALA A 63 -8.66 8.17 -3.73
C ALA A 63 -7.41 7.29 -3.84
N TYR A 64 -7.17 6.71 -5.01
CA TYR A 64 -6.01 5.85 -5.27
C TYR A 64 -5.29 6.32 -6.53
N LEU A 65 -3.95 6.37 -6.44
CA LEU A 65 -3.06 6.55 -7.58
C LEU A 65 -1.89 5.58 -7.49
N ASN A 66 -1.63 4.89 -8.59
CA ASN A 66 -0.49 3.99 -8.75
C ASN A 66 0.54 4.60 -9.69
N PHE A 67 1.76 4.80 -9.19
CA PHE A 67 2.88 5.40 -9.92
C PHE A 67 3.78 4.37 -10.61
N ASP A 68 3.43 3.08 -10.60
CA ASP A 68 3.98 2.10 -11.55
C ASP A 68 3.31 2.21 -12.94
N ASP A 69 2.19 2.95 -13.08
CA ASP A 69 1.51 3.16 -14.37
C ASP A 69 2.25 4.19 -15.24
N ALA A 70 2.92 3.70 -16.28
CA ALA A 70 3.64 4.54 -17.24
C ALA A 70 2.76 5.63 -17.88
N ASN A 71 1.47 5.35 -18.12
CA ASN A 71 0.58 6.35 -18.73
C ASN A 71 0.35 7.54 -17.80
N LEU A 72 0.24 7.30 -16.49
CA LEU A 72 0.11 8.35 -15.49
C LEU A 72 1.36 9.22 -15.48
N LEU A 73 2.55 8.59 -15.48
CA LEU A 73 3.84 9.29 -15.43
C LEU A 73 4.10 10.12 -16.71
N GLU A 74 3.86 9.54 -17.89
CA GLU A 74 4.07 10.21 -19.18
C GLU A 74 3.19 11.45 -19.36
N HIS A 75 2.00 11.46 -18.74
CA HIS A 75 1.02 12.54 -18.85
C HIS A 75 0.89 13.33 -17.54
N TRP A 76 1.90 13.27 -16.67
CA TRP A 76 1.85 13.88 -15.35
C TRP A 76 1.75 15.41 -15.45
N ASP A 77 0.71 15.97 -14.85
CA ASP A 77 0.56 17.39 -14.57
C ASP A 77 -0.14 17.54 -13.23
N GLU A 78 0.52 18.19 -12.27
CA GLU A 78 0.04 18.33 -10.89
C GLU A 78 -1.37 18.93 -10.81
N ASN A 79 -1.65 19.98 -11.60
CA ASN A 79 -2.92 20.68 -11.56
C ASN A 79 -4.04 19.82 -12.15
N ILE A 80 -3.79 19.23 -13.32
CA ILE A 80 -4.75 18.35 -13.99
C ILE A 80 -5.05 17.12 -13.12
N VAL A 81 -4.04 16.53 -12.48
CA VAL A 81 -4.22 15.40 -11.56
C VAL A 81 -5.07 15.81 -10.37
N ASN A 82 -4.75 16.93 -9.70
CA ASN A 82 -5.50 17.41 -8.52
C ASN A 82 -6.99 17.68 -8.85
N GLU A 83 -7.28 18.29 -10.00
CA GLU A 83 -8.65 18.51 -10.46
C GLU A 83 -9.36 17.21 -10.81
N THR A 84 -8.66 16.31 -11.51
CA THR A 84 -9.21 15.02 -11.90
C THR A 84 -9.51 14.15 -10.68
N LEU A 85 -8.65 14.15 -9.66
CA LEU A 85 -8.88 13.44 -8.40
C LEU A 85 -10.18 13.88 -7.74
N LYS A 86 -10.44 15.19 -7.64
CA LYS A 86 -11.69 15.74 -7.08
C LYS A 86 -12.92 15.34 -7.91
N SER A 87 -12.77 15.25 -9.23
CA SER A 87 -13.85 14.84 -10.13
C SER A 87 -14.16 13.33 -10.05
N VAL A 88 -13.13 12.48 -10.01
CA VAL A 88 -13.28 11.01 -10.00
C VAL A 88 -13.61 10.47 -8.62
N TYR A 89 -13.08 11.10 -7.57
CA TYR A 89 -13.27 10.74 -6.17
C TYR A 89 -13.87 11.92 -5.40
N PRO A 90 -15.18 12.19 -5.55
CA PRO A 90 -15.80 13.29 -4.82
C PRO A 90 -15.67 13.08 -3.30
N ASN A 91 -15.23 14.12 -2.59
CA ASN A 91 -15.11 14.16 -1.13
C ASN A 91 -14.28 13.03 -0.52
N TYR A 92 -13.25 12.52 -1.22
CA TYR A 92 -12.35 11.53 -0.63
C TYR A 92 -11.72 12.07 0.67
N GLU A 93 -11.70 11.23 1.71
CA GLU A 93 -11.15 11.55 3.02
C GLU A 93 -9.66 11.20 3.10
N TYR A 94 -9.26 10.17 2.35
CA TYR A 94 -7.90 9.64 2.31
C TYR A 94 -7.37 9.55 0.89
N LEU A 95 -6.05 9.64 0.73
CA LEU A 95 -5.38 9.45 -0.56
C LEU A 95 -4.29 8.38 -0.39
N LEU A 96 -4.41 7.29 -1.14
CA LEU A 96 -3.41 6.24 -1.22
C LEU A 96 -2.54 6.46 -2.47
N LEU A 97 -1.25 6.70 -2.24
CA LEU A 97 -0.23 6.87 -3.28
C LEU A 97 0.68 5.64 -3.29
N ASP A 98 0.61 4.87 -4.37
CA ASP A 98 1.32 3.60 -4.49
C ASP A 98 2.60 3.75 -5.31
N GLU A 99 3.73 3.31 -4.77
CA GLU A 99 5.06 3.42 -5.38
C GLU A 99 5.41 4.85 -5.83
N ILE A 100 5.02 5.85 -5.04
CA ILE A 100 5.14 7.29 -5.33
C ILE A 100 6.55 7.73 -5.76
N GLN A 101 7.58 7.00 -5.33
CA GLN A 101 8.97 7.32 -5.65
C GLN A 101 9.32 7.23 -7.14
N ASN A 102 8.43 6.65 -7.96
CA ASN A 102 8.57 6.62 -9.40
C ASN A 102 8.21 7.96 -10.07
N LEU A 103 7.47 8.82 -9.38
CA LEU A 103 7.22 10.18 -9.84
C LEU A 103 8.42 11.07 -9.50
N ASP A 104 8.89 11.87 -10.45
CA ASP A 104 9.93 12.86 -10.19
C ASP A 104 9.41 14.04 -9.36
N ASN A 105 10.23 14.55 -8.43
CA ASN A 105 9.89 15.67 -7.53
C ASN A 105 8.59 15.48 -6.72
N TRP A 106 8.24 14.23 -6.46
CA TRP A 106 7.00 13.86 -5.78
C TRP A 106 6.90 14.40 -4.35
N ASP A 107 8.03 14.61 -3.68
CA ASP A 107 8.17 15.10 -2.31
C ASP A 107 7.58 16.51 -2.15
N LEU A 108 7.75 17.37 -3.16
CA LEU A 108 7.15 18.70 -3.22
C LEU A 108 5.63 18.61 -3.31
N TRP A 109 5.10 17.71 -4.13
CA TRP A 109 3.66 17.50 -4.28
C TRP A 109 3.05 16.93 -3.00
N VAL A 110 3.64 15.89 -2.40
CA VAL A 110 3.21 15.33 -1.12
C VAL A 110 3.26 16.39 -0.01
N SER A 111 4.30 17.23 0.02
CA SER A 111 4.38 18.34 0.97
C SER A 111 3.24 19.36 0.81
N LYS A 112 2.84 19.67 -0.43
CA LYS A 112 1.68 20.53 -0.71
C LYS A 112 0.38 19.87 -0.24
N LEU A 113 0.16 18.59 -0.58
CA LEU A 113 -1.01 17.83 -0.16
C LEU A 113 -1.14 17.76 1.36
N TYR A 114 -0.02 17.51 2.06
CA TYR A 114 0.02 17.49 3.52
C TYR A 114 -0.37 18.84 4.13
N ARG A 115 0.19 19.96 3.62
CA ARG A 115 -0.18 21.31 4.06
C ARG A 115 -1.66 21.63 3.82
N ASN A 116 -2.24 21.07 2.76
CA ASN A 116 -3.66 21.20 2.45
C ASN A 116 -4.55 20.27 3.30
N GLY A 117 -3.98 19.51 4.24
CA GLY A 117 -4.73 18.67 5.18
C GLY A 117 -5.18 17.33 4.61
N VAL A 118 -4.65 16.89 3.46
CA VAL A 118 -4.97 15.58 2.89
C VAL A 118 -4.38 14.47 3.76
N ASN A 119 -5.21 13.52 4.19
CA ASN A 119 -4.75 12.36 4.96
C ASN A 119 -4.21 11.30 4.00
N MET A 120 -2.92 10.98 4.10
CA MET A 120 -2.22 10.19 3.08
C MET A 120 -1.70 8.88 3.61
N PHE A 121 -1.85 7.86 2.76
CA PHE A 121 -1.13 6.60 2.83
C PHE A 121 -0.18 6.56 1.65
N ILE A 122 1.09 6.27 1.91
CA ILE A 122 2.13 6.24 0.89
C ILE A 122 2.80 4.89 0.97
N THR A 123 2.94 4.21 -0.17
CA THR A 123 3.76 3.00 -0.26
C THR A 123 5.04 3.29 -1.02
N GLY A 124 6.04 2.46 -0.76
CA GLY A 124 6.98 2.10 -1.82
C GLY A 124 8.16 1.27 -1.35
N SER A 125 8.84 0.73 -2.35
CA SER A 125 9.67 -0.47 -2.21
C SER A 125 11.16 -0.23 -1.93
N ASN A 126 11.61 1.02 -1.83
CA ASN A 126 13.04 1.35 -1.90
C ASN A 126 13.53 2.25 -0.76
N ALA A 127 14.82 2.16 -0.43
CA ALA A 127 15.53 3.09 0.45
C ALA A 127 15.44 4.56 -0.03
N LYS A 128 15.12 4.78 -1.31
CA LYS A 128 14.87 6.09 -1.92
C LYS A 128 13.71 6.85 -1.24
N LEU A 129 12.72 6.14 -0.69
CA LEU A 129 11.63 6.73 0.13
C LEU A 129 12.08 7.22 1.51
N LEU A 130 13.24 6.76 1.96
CA LEU A 130 13.84 7.11 3.24
C LEU A 130 15.20 7.80 3.04
N SER A 131 15.45 8.32 1.83
CA SER A 131 16.67 9.07 1.56
C SER A 131 16.75 10.29 2.51
N SER A 132 17.96 10.77 2.78
CA SER A 132 18.20 11.88 3.72
C SER A 132 17.38 13.14 3.40
N GLU A 133 17.13 13.41 2.11
CA GLU A 133 16.31 14.52 1.62
C GLU A 133 14.85 14.36 2.05
N MET A 134 14.31 13.16 1.87
CA MET A 134 12.96 12.79 2.27
C MET A 134 12.74 12.77 3.77
N ALA A 135 13.71 12.21 4.51
CA ALA A 135 13.70 12.22 5.95
C ALA A 135 13.58 13.66 6.46
N THR A 136 14.30 14.61 5.85
CA THR A 136 14.26 16.04 6.18
C THR A 136 12.91 16.68 5.87
N VAL A 137 12.37 16.47 4.67
CA VAL A 137 11.10 17.07 4.22
C VAL A 137 9.90 16.58 5.05
N LEU A 138 9.91 15.31 5.44
CA LEU A 138 8.81 14.67 6.15
C LEU A 138 9.09 14.47 7.66
N THR A 139 10.18 15.00 8.22
CA THR A 139 10.56 14.75 9.63
C THR A 139 9.39 15.05 10.58
N GLY A 140 8.98 14.06 11.38
CA GLY A 140 7.87 14.15 12.34
C GLY A 140 6.46 14.18 11.73
N ARG A 141 6.34 14.16 10.40
CA ARG A 141 5.06 14.23 9.66
C ARG A 141 4.56 12.87 9.19
N TYR A 142 5.30 11.80 9.43
CA TYR A 142 4.90 10.43 9.07
C TYR A 142 5.02 9.45 10.23
N ILE A 143 4.22 8.39 10.15
CA ILE A 143 4.35 7.16 10.92
C ILE A 143 4.83 6.09 9.94
N GLN A 144 5.97 5.47 10.25
CA GLN A 144 6.49 4.38 9.44
C GLN A 144 5.82 3.05 9.83
N ILE A 145 5.30 2.37 8.82
CA ILE A 145 4.71 1.04 8.90
C ILE A 145 5.59 0.13 8.05
N GLU A 146 6.53 -0.55 8.69
CA GLU A 146 7.39 -1.50 7.98
C GLU A 146 6.66 -2.83 7.78
N LEU A 147 6.52 -3.23 6.52
CA LEU A 147 5.93 -4.50 6.12
C LEU A 147 7.02 -5.46 5.66
N LEU A 148 7.22 -6.50 6.45
CA LEU A 148 8.17 -7.58 6.15
C LEU A 148 7.48 -8.72 5.40
N PRO A 149 8.25 -9.63 4.77
CA PRO A 149 7.69 -10.87 4.24
C PRO A 149 6.93 -11.64 5.32
N PHE A 150 5.99 -12.49 4.89
CA PHE A 150 5.21 -13.32 5.80
C PHE A 150 6.10 -14.16 6.71
N GLY A 151 5.78 -14.13 8.00
CA GLY A 151 6.42 -14.99 8.98
C GLY A 151 5.99 -16.45 8.80
N LEU A 152 6.80 -17.38 9.31
CA LEU A 152 6.49 -18.83 9.32
C LEU A 152 5.09 -19.11 9.88
N LYS A 153 4.72 -18.42 10.97
CA LYS A 153 3.42 -18.57 11.63
C LYS A 153 2.27 -18.08 10.75
N GLU A 154 2.42 -16.94 10.08
CA GLU A 154 1.40 -16.43 9.16
C GLU A 154 1.21 -17.43 7.99
N ALA A 155 2.30 -17.93 7.41
CA ALA A 155 2.22 -18.92 6.32
C ALA A 155 1.51 -20.23 6.74
N LEU A 156 1.75 -20.70 7.97
CA LEU A 156 1.06 -21.91 8.49
C LEU A 156 -0.42 -21.66 8.81
N GLU A 157 -0.77 -20.47 9.33
CA GLU A 157 -2.16 -20.08 9.58
C GLU A 157 -2.96 -19.98 8.27
N TRP A 158 -2.35 -19.54 7.17
CA TRP A 158 -3.00 -19.50 5.86
C TRP A 158 -3.37 -20.89 5.35
N GLU A 159 -2.50 -21.87 5.53
CA GLU A 159 -2.72 -23.26 5.09
C GLU A 159 -3.66 -24.05 6.05
N GLY A 160 -4.19 -23.40 7.09
CA GLY A 160 -5.06 -24.05 8.09
C GLY A 160 -4.34 -25.12 8.92
N ILE A 161 -3.03 -25.00 9.10
CA ILE A 161 -2.22 -25.98 9.83
C ILE A 161 -2.16 -25.60 11.31
N ASP A 162 -2.86 -26.37 12.16
CA ASP A 162 -2.79 -26.24 13.62
C ASP A 162 -1.58 -26.98 14.20
N GLY A 163 -1.02 -26.41 15.28
CA GLY A 163 0.35 -26.59 15.78
C GLY A 163 0.78 -27.96 16.34
N ASP A 164 0.07 -29.05 16.04
CA ASP A 164 0.37 -30.42 16.53
C ASP A 164 1.25 -31.23 15.57
N MET A 165 1.90 -30.57 14.62
CA MET A 165 2.70 -31.21 13.57
C MET A 165 4.20 -31.24 13.94
N ASN A 166 4.91 -32.31 13.58
CA ASN A 166 6.38 -32.41 13.73
C ASN A 166 7.08 -31.17 13.11
N ARG A 167 8.10 -30.63 13.78
CA ARG A 167 8.89 -29.46 13.34
C ARG A 167 9.41 -29.57 11.90
N ASP A 168 9.82 -30.76 11.46
CA ASP A 168 10.34 -30.95 10.11
C ASP A 168 9.25 -30.84 9.05
N ASP A 169 8.05 -31.36 9.34
CA ASP A 169 6.90 -31.27 8.42
C ASP A 169 6.32 -29.85 8.41
N CYS A 170 6.25 -29.19 9.57
CA CYS A 170 5.94 -27.76 9.70
C CYS A 170 6.84 -26.88 8.82
N ARG A 171 8.16 -27.11 8.86
CA ARG A 171 9.13 -26.33 8.07
C ARG A 171 8.96 -26.54 6.57
N LYS A 172 8.74 -27.80 6.15
CA LYS A 172 8.58 -28.13 4.73
C LYS A 172 7.31 -27.50 4.16
N ARG A 173 6.17 -27.69 4.84
CA ARG A 173 4.89 -27.11 4.42
C ARG A 173 4.90 -25.59 4.43
N ALA A 174 5.49 -24.96 5.44
CA ALA A 174 5.60 -23.51 5.45
C ALA A 174 6.52 -22.97 4.34
N SER A 175 7.58 -23.70 3.96
CA SER A 175 8.42 -23.33 2.82
C SER A 175 7.64 -23.41 1.50
N GLU A 176 6.81 -24.43 1.34
CA GLU A 176 5.92 -24.61 0.18
C GLU A 176 4.83 -23.53 0.13
N ALA A 177 4.19 -23.24 1.27
CA ALA A 177 3.21 -22.15 1.42
C ALA A 177 3.82 -20.79 1.08
N LEU A 178 5.02 -20.49 1.61
CA LEU A 178 5.74 -19.25 1.29
C LEU A 178 6.12 -19.15 -0.18
N LYS A 179 6.36 -20.27 -0.88
CA LYS A 179 6.56 -20.27 -2.34
C LYS A 179 5.27 -19.93 -3.08
N ARG A 180 4.15 -20.57 -2.74
CA ARG A 180 2.83 -20.30 -3.33
C ARG A 180 2.38 -18.85 -3.11
N ILE A 181 2.57 -18.32 -1.91
CA ILE A 181 2.29 -16.91 -1.57
C ILE A 181 3.16 -15.97 -2.43
N LYS A 182 4.43 -16.30 -2.65
CA LYS A 182 5.33 -15.51 -3.52
C LYS A 182 4.96 -15.57 -5.01
N GLU A 183 4.33 -16.65 -5.45
CA GLU A 183 3.90 -16.90 -6.82
C GLU A 183 2.48 -16.35 -7.12
N GLY A 184 1.82 -15.74 -6.13
CA GLY A 184 0.58 -14.99 -6.33
C GLY A 184 -0.69 -15.69 -5.87
N GLY A 185 -0.62 -16.67 -4.96
CA GLY A 185 -1.81 -17.22 -4.30
C GLY A 185 -2.86 -17.75 -5.28
N LYS A 186 -2.44 -18.52 -6.28
CA LYS A 186 -3.37 -19.37 -7.01
C LYS A 186 -3.68 -20.57 -6.11
N ASP A 187 -4.75 -20.45 -5.36
CA ASP A 187 -5.48 -21.63 -4.92
C ASP A 187 -6.12 -22.23 -6.19
N GLU A 188 -5.52 -23.31 -6.70
CA GLU A 188 -6.24 -24.23 -7.56
C GLU A 188 -7.28 -24.91 -6.66
N ASN A 189 -8.56 -24.60 -6.90
CA ASN A 189 -9.71 -25.31 -6.32
C ASN A 189 -9.58 -26.82 -6.45
#